data_AF-A0A971N0Z0-F1
#
_entry.id   AF-A0A971N0Z0-F1
#
_cell.length_a   1.000
_cell.length_b   1.000
_cell.length_c   1.000
_cell.angle_alpha   90.00
_cell.angle_beta   90.00
_cell.angle_gamma   90.00
#
_symmetry.space_group_name_H-M   'P 1'
#
loop_
_entity.id
_entity.type
_entity.pdbx_description
1 polymer ?
#
loop_
_entity_poly.entity_id
_entity_poly.type
_entity_poly.pdbx_seq_one_letter_code
_entity_poly.pdbx_strand_id
1 'polypeptide(L)' 'MNREYYYPGEVLMMEEKTTCSLCGQLTMDGLKIHGEMICPSCEGRITELRSEDEDYHDWLAHLRSLWSRWVRPS' A
#
# COMPACT_ATOMS: atom_id res chain seq x y z
N MET A 1 5.62 -13.38 25.35
CA MET A 1 6.18 -12.47 26.39
C MET A 1 6.58 -11.19 25.69
N ASN A 2 5.66 -10.23 25.66
CA ASN A 2 5.88 -8.90 25.09
C ASN A 2 6.74 -8.12 26.09
N ARG A 3 7.94 -7.68 25.67
CA ARG A 3 8.75 -6.77 26.46
C ARG A 3 8.29 -5.35 26.19
N GLU A 4 7.67 -4.75 27.20
CA GLU A 4 7.37 -3.32 27.24
C GLU A 4 8.69 -2.57 27.45
N TYR A 5 9.07 -1.73 26.48
CA TYR A 5 10.24 -0.85 26.59
C TYR A 5 9.75 0.57 26.86
N TYR A 6 9.95 1.04 28.09
CA TYR A 6 9.65 2.41 28.53
C TYR A 6 10.93 3.26 28.37
N TYR A 7 10.97 4.14 27.36
CA TYR A 7 12.00 5.16 27.22
C TYR A 7 11.38 6.55 27.35
N PRO A 8 11.82 7.37 28.32
CA PRO A 8 11.36 8.75 28.44
C PRO A 8 12.15 9.62 27.46
N GLY A 9 11.50 10.10 26.40
CA GLY A 9 11.98 11.29 25.68
C GLY A 9 12.15 11.20 24.16
N GLU A 10 12.07 10.02 23.55
CA GLU A 10 12.06 9.90 22.08
C GLU A 10 11.00 8.88 21.69
N VAL A 11 9.90 9.36 21.08
CA VAL A 11 8.94 8.50 20.41
C VAL A 11 9.65 7.93 19.19
N LEU A 12 10.34 6.79 19.35
CA LEU A 12 10.72 5.96 18.22
C LEU A 12 9.40 5.50 17.60
N MET A 13 8.93 6.23 16.60
CA MET A 13 7.84 5.78 15.74
C MET A 13 8.33 4.47 15.13
N MET A 14 7.95 3.34 15.73
CA MET A 14 8.02 2.05 15.08
C MET A 14 7.13 2.20 13.86
N GLU A 15 7.73 2.53 12.71
CA GLU A 15 7.02 2.62 11.45
C GLU A 15 6.45 1.23 11.17
N GLU A 16 5.15 1.08 11.45
CA GLU A 16 4.44 -0.18 11.31
C GLU A 16 4.53 -0.60 9.84
N LYS A 17 5.41 -1.58 9.58
CA LYS A 17 5.54 -2.21 8.27
C LYS A 17 4.20 -2.79 7.90
N THR A 18 3.58 -2.24 6.86
CA THR A 18 2.31 -2.72 6.34
C THR A 18 2.55 -3.30 4.95
N THR A 19 1.67 -4.20 4.52
CA THR A 19 1.81 -4.91 3.25
C THR A 19 1.16 -4.10 2.14
N CYS A 20 1.86 -3.93 1.01
CA CYS A 20 1.31 -3.32 -0.19
C CYS A 20 0.20 -4.22 -0.78
N SER A 21 -0.98 -3.65 -0.99
CA SER A 21 -2.16 -4.34 -1.53
C SER A 21 -2.04 -4.73 -3.01
N LEU A 22 -1.00 -4.27 -3.71
CA LEU A 22 -0.76 -4.58 -5.12
C LEU A 22 0.32 -5.66 -5.31
N CYS A 23 1.52 -5.43 -4.77
CA CYS A 23 2.65 -6.36 -4.95
C CYS A 23 2.91 -7.30 -3.76
N GLY A 24 2.20 -7.12 -2.63
CA GLY A 24 2.38 -7.92 -1.43
C GLY A 24 3.67 -7.67 -0.66
N GLN A 25 4.50 -6.70 -1.07
CA GLN A 25 5.74 -6.36 -0.36
C GLN A 25 5.45 -5.58 0.92
N LEU A 26 6.23 -5.85 1.97
CA LEU A 26 6.21 -5.03 3.18
C LEU A 26 6.86 -3.68 2.88
N THR A 27 6.17 -2.60 3.21
CA THR A 27 6.70 -1.24 3.09
C THR A 27 6.45 -0.46 4.38
N MET A 28 7.34 0.49 4.65
CA MET A 28 7.25 1.38 5.80
C MET A 28 6.49 2.66 5.46
N ASP A 29 6.47 3.01 4.18
CA ASP A 29 5.85 4.22 3.65
C ASP A 29 5.05 3.92 2.38
N GLY A 30 4.16 4.81 2.00
CA GLY A 30 3.36 4.74 0.79
C GLY A 30 1.96 5.35 0.94
N LEU A 31 1.21 5.29 -0.16
CA LEU A 31 -0.13 5.84 -0.27
C LEU A 31 -1.14 4.96 0.48
N LYS A 32 -1.77 5.51 1.52
CA LYS A 32 -2.85 4.84 2.28
C LYS A 32 -4.23 5.37 1.84
N ILE A 33 -5.06 4.50 1.29
CA ILE A 33 -6.41 4.86 0.80
C ILE A 33 -7.40 3.78 1.25
N HIS A 34 -8.49 4.18 1.91
CA HIS A 34 -9.55 3.27 2.38
C HIS A 34 -9.05 2.05 3.19
N GLY A 35 -7.96 2.22 3.95
CA GLY A 35 -7.34 1.12 4.73
C GLY A 35 -6.43 0.20 3.93
N GLU A 36 -6.31 0.39 2.62
CA GLU A 36 -5.31 -0.27 1.77
C GLU A 36 -4.04 0.55 1.70
N MET A 37 -2.92 -0.12 1.45
CA MET A 37 -1.60 0.49 1.33
C MET A 37 -1.01 0.21 -0.05
N ILE A 38 -0.48 1.23 -0.70
CA ILE A 38 0.25 1.11 -1.96
C ILE A 38 1.68 1.60 -1.74
N CYS A 39 2.67 0.75 -1.98
CA CYS A 39 4.07 1.15 -1.83
C CYS A 39 4.50 2.16 -2.91
N PRO A 40 5.56 2.96 -2.67
CA PRO A 40 6.03 3.98 -3.61
C PRO A 40 6.36 3.43 -5.00
N SER A 41 6.89 2.20 -5.08
CA SER A 41 7.19 1.57 -6.37
C SER A 41 5.92 1.25 -7.18
N CYS A 42 4.86 0.76 -6.53
CA CYS A 42 3.59 0.51 -7.21
C CYS A 42 2.88 1.81 -7.57
N GLU A 43 2.93 2.82 -6.71
CA GLU A 43 2.40 4.16 -6.98
C GLU A 43 3.07 4.79 -8.20
N GLY A 44 4.41 4.78 -8.24
CA GLY A 44 5.17 5.26 -9.40
C GLY A 44 4.79 4.50 -10.67
N ARG A 45 4.70 3.17 -10.59
CA ARG A 45 4.31 2.35 -11.74
C ARG A 45 2.91 2.70 -12.25
N ILE A 46 1.93 2.92 -11.37
CA ILE A 46 0.57 3.35 -11.77
C ILE A 46 0.59 4.72 -12.45
N THR A 47 1.38 5.65 -11.92
CA THR A 47 1.48 7.02 -12.45
C THR A 47 2.10 7.06 -13.85
N GLU A 48 3.03 6.14 -14.11
CA GLU A 48 3.72 6.00 -15.38
C GLU A 48 3.06 4.99 -16.33
N LEU A 49 2.00 4.31 -15.91
CA LEU A 49 1.33 3.24 -16.65
C LEU A 49 0.70 3.78 -17.94
N ARG A 50 1.04 3.17 -19.08
CA ARG A 50 0.50 3.55 -20.40
C ARG A 50 -0.36 2.45 -20.99
N SER A 51 -1.33 2.83 -21.82
CA SER A 51 -2.23 1.88 -22.50
C SER A 51 -1.50 0.90 -23.43
N GLU A 52 -0.31 1.28 -23.89
CA GLU A 52 0.52 0.48 -24.78
C GLU A 52 1.43 -0.50 -24.02
N ASP A 53 1.50 -0.39 -22.69
CA ASP A 53 2.34 -1.27 -21.88
C ASP A 53 1.78 -2.70 -21.89
N GLU A 54 2.65 -3.71 -22.03
CA GLU A 54 2.24 -5.13 -22.11
C GLU A 54 1.48 -5.59 -20.85
N ASP A 55 1.84 -5.04 -19.67
CA ASP A 55 1.23 -5.32 -18.37
C ASP A 55 0.03 -4.41 -18.06
N TYR A 56 -0.38 -3.51 -18.97
CA TYR A 56 -1.48 -2.57 -18.74
C TYR A 56 -2.76 -3.26 -18.27
N HIS A 57 -3.14 -4.35 -18.93
CA HIS A 57 -4.37 -5.06 -18.64
C HIS A 57 -4.36 -5.71 -17.25
N ASP A 58 -3.21 -6.20 -16.80
CA ASP A 58 -3.06 -6.81 -15.48
C ASP A 58 -3.13 -5.75 -14.39
N TRP A 59 -2.47 -4.61 -14.57
CA TRP A 59 -2.58 -3.47 -13.67
C TRP A 59 -4.01 -2.94 -13.59
N LEU A 60 -4.70 -2.82 -14.73
CA LEU A 60 -6.08 -2.38 -14.78
C LEU A 60 -7.01 -3.34 -14.02
N ALA A 61 -6.79 -4.66 -14.14
CA ALA A 61 -7.55 -5.66 -13.38
C ALA A 61 -7.33 -5.53 -11.87
N HIS A 62 -6.08 -5.34 -11.43
CA HIS A 62 -5.77 -5.12 -10.01
C HIS A 62 -6.37 -3.83 -9.47
N LEU A 63 -6.30 -2.72 -10.21
CA LEU A 63 -6.90 -1.44 -9.81
C LEU A 63 -8.42 -1.53 -9.71
N ARG A 64 -9.08 -2.22 -10.65
CA ARG A 64 -10.53 -2.48 -10.56
C ARG A 64 -10.89 -3.31 -9.35
N SER A 65 -10.08 -4.33 -9.02
CA SER A 65 -10.27 -5.14 -7.82
C SER A 65 -10.17 -4.29 -6.55
N LEU A 66 -9.15 -3.44 -6.43
CA LEU A 66 -9.01 -2.50 -5.31
C LEU A 66 -10.22 -1.56 -5.22
N TRP A 67 -10.61 -0.94 -6.32
CA TRP A 67 -11.74 -0.02 -6.36
C TRP A 67 -13.05 -0.69 -5.93
N SER A 68 -13.28 -1.93 -6.37
CA SER A 68 -14.49 -2.70 -5.99
C SER A 68 -14.60 -2.93 -4.47
N ARG A 69 -13.46 -3.02 -3.77
CA ARG A 69 -13.43 -3.17 -2.30
C ARG A 69 -13.82 -1.87 -1.60
N TRP A 70 -13.52 -0.72 -2.20
CA TRP A 70 -13.85 0.60 -1.66
C TRP A 70 -15.31 1.01 -1.88
N VAL A 71 -15.93 0.52 -2.95
CA VAL A 71 -17.31 0.88 -3.35
C VAL A 71 -18.39 0.13 -2.56
N ARG A 72 -18.07 -0.55 -1.45
CA ARG A 72 -19.14 -1.11 -0.60
C ARG A 72 -20.05 0.02 -0.10
N PRO A 73 -21.37 -0.04 -0.36
CA PRO A 73 -22.29 0.93 0.21
C PRO A 73 -22.32 0.71 1.72
N SER A 74 -22.05 1.79 2.46
CA SER A 74 -22.30 1.94 3.89
C SER A 74 -23.76 1.68 4.24
#